data_AF-A0AAD5MDD7-F1
#
_entry.id   AF-A0AAD5MDD7-F1
#
_cell.length_a   1.000
_cell.length_b   1.000
_cell.length_c   1.000
_cell.angle_alpha   90.00
_cell.angle_beta   90.00
_cell.angle_gamma   90.00
#
_symmetry.space_group_name_H-M   'P 1'
#
loop_
_entity.id
_entity.type
_entity.pdbx_description
1 polymer ?
#
loop_
_entity_poly.entity_id
_entity_poly.type
_entity_poly.pdbx_seq_one_letter_code
_entity_poly.pdbx_strand_id
1 'polypeptide(L)'
;MPYHYPKIEVIMASAMGYSHMRAVSREDSAQEYLRLVHESNAAQELSKRGQLDEAERRYRKLLVEKPAAGFDDVAVALTKHHLGEVLRRRGKLDEAEALLKEALAVRERHDRAAKIAVALSDSNITRDELAKVYEARGDCALALATRVPGKRICGNGDCQQLDYSELHACSRCRCVFYCSKGCQRADWKARHRAVCQPADAAP
;
A
#
# COMPACT_ATOMS: atom_id res chain seq x y z
N MET A 1 33.88 33.39 0.66
CA MET A 1 34.00 33.31 2.13
C MET A 1 32.80 32.53 2.65
N PRO A 2 33.03 31.53 3.53
CA PRO A 2 32.05 30.51 3.86
C PRO A 2 31.04 31.04 4.87
N TYR A 3 29.75 30.82 4.59
CA TYR A 3 28.69 31.13 5.55
C TYR A 3 28.77 30.14 6.70
N HIS A 4 29.15 30.68 7.85
CA HIS A 4 29.22 30.03 9.14
C HIS A 4 27.78 29.78 9.62
N TYR A 5 27.33 28.53 9.62
CA TYR A 5 26.05 28.16 10.23
C TYR A 5 26.30 27.79 11.69
N PRO A 6 25.82 28.59 12.66
CA PRO A 6 25.88 28.23 14.06
C PRO A 6 24.91 27.06 14.31
N LYS A 7 25.46 26.00 14.92
CA LYS A 7 24.81 25.02 15.81
C LYS A 7 23.31 24.79 15.61
N ILE A 8 23.00 23.62 15.05
CA ILE A 8 21.90 22.70 15.40
C ILE A 8 20.86 23.32 16.36
N GLU A 9 19.81 23.90 15.79
CA GLU A 9 18.51 24.01 16.44
C GLU A 9 17.44 23.56 15.44
N VAL A 10 16.62 22.64 15.92
CA VAL A 10 15.23 22.37 15.54
C VAL A 10 14.67 23.44 14.59
N ILE A 11 14.39 23.07 13.33
CA ILE A 11 13.30 23.53 12.45
C ILE A 11 13.64 23.06 11.03
N MET A 12 13.00 21.97 10.59
CA MET A 12 12.39 21.87 9.25
C MET A 12 11.20 20.91 9.35
N ALA A 13 10.30 21.22 10.28
CA ALA A 13 8.92 20.75 10.22
C ALA A 13 8.15 21.71 9.28
N SER A 14 7.45 21.15 8.29
CA SER A 14 6.32 21.74 7.53
C SER A 14 6.42 21.91 6.00
N ALA A 15 7.43 21.39 5.29
CA ALA A 15 7.47 21.55 3.82
C ALA A 15 7.30 20.28 2.96
N MET A 16 7.37 19.06 3.53
CA MET A 16 7.33 17.82 2.70
C MET A 16 6.50 16.65 3.26
N GLY A 17 5.58 16.87 4.22
CA GLY A 17 4.56 15.86 4.57
C GLY A 17 5.07 14.53 5.17
N TYR A 18 6.34 14.39 5.54
CA TYR A 18 6.85 13.19 6.21
C TYR A 18 6.69 13.33 7.74
N SER A 19 5.51 12.98 8.26
CA SER A 19 5.18 12.96 9.70
C SER A 19 5.70 11.74 10.47
N HIS A 20 6.64 10.97 9.89
CA HIS A 20 7.05 9.64 10.38
C HIS A 20 8.42 9.60 11.08
N MET A 21 8.99 10.76 11.44
CA MET A 21 10.37 10.84 11.94
C MET A 21 10.40 10.99 13.47
N ARG A 22 10.98 9.99 14.17
CA ARG A 22 11.58 10.21 15.49
C ARG A 22 12.94 10.88 15.31
N ALA A 23 13.27 11.85 16.16
CA ALA A 23 14.51 12.62 16.06
C ALA A 23 15.74 11.68 15.98
N VAL A 24 16.39 11.69 14.83
CA VAL A 24 17.58 10.90 14.55
C VAL A 24 18.78 11.63 15.16
N SER A 25 19.31 11.11 16.27
CA SER A 25 20.23 11.84 17.17
C SER A 25 21.69 11.91 16.69
N ARG A 26 22.07 11.14 15.66
CA ARG A 26 23.45 11.03 15.16
C ARG A 26 23.51 11.00 13.62
N GLU A 27 24.57 11.51 13.02
CA GLU A 27 24.75 11.57 11.56
C GLU A 27 24.70 10.18 10.90
N ASP A 28 25.33 9.17 11.52
CA ASP A 28 25.28 7.77 11.08
C ASP A 28 23.84 7.23 11.01
N SER A 29 23.00 7.61 11.98
CA SER A 29 21.60 7.19 12.01
C SER A 29 20.75 7.89 10.94
N ALA A 30 21.14 9.09 10.49
CA ALA A 30 20.45 9.77 9.39
C ALA A 30 20.81 9.17 8.04
N GLN A 31 22.09 8.81 7.84
CA GLN A 31 22.52 8.09 6.63
C GLN A 31 21.85 6.72 6.53
N GLU A 32 21.75 5.99 7.65
CA GLU A 32 21.07 4.70 7.69
C GLU A 32 19.58 4.81 7.38
N TYR A 33 18.89 5.83 7.93
CA TYR A 33 17.50 6.09 7.60
C TYR A 33 17.30 6.35 6.10
N LEU A 34 18.12 7.23 5.51
CA LEU A 34 18.05 7.55 4.08
C LEU A 34 18.35 6.33 3.22
N ARG A 35 19.33 5.50 3.60
CA ARG A 35 19.63 4.23 2.92
C ARG A 35 18.38 3.35 2.84
N LEU A 36 17.65 3.18 3.93
CA LEU A 36 16.43 2.37 4.00
C LEU A 36 15.27 2.96 3.18
N VAL A 37 15.19 4.28 3.06
CA VAL A 37 14.25 4.94 2.13
C VAL A 37 14.63 4.62 0.68
N HIS A 38 15.91 4.74 0.31
CA HIS A 38 16.37 4.38 -1.03
C HIS A 38 16.13 2.91 -1.36
N GLU A 39 16.38 2.00 -0.41
CA GLU A 39 16.10 0.57 -0.58
C GLU A 39 14.59 0.30 -0.73
N SER A 40 13.74 1.04 -0.04
CA SER A 40 12.28 0.94 -0.20
C SER A 40 11.83 1.34 -1.61
N ASN A 41 12.36 2.44 -2.13
CA ASN A 41 12.07 2.91 -3.48
C ASN A 41 12.58 1.93 -4.54
N ALA A 42 13.78 1.38 -4.36
CA ALA A 42 14.34 0.36 -5.24
C ALA A 42 13.49 -0.93 -5.24
N ALA A 43 13.04 -1.40 -4.07
CA ALA A 43 12.15 -2.56 -3.96
C ALA A 43 10.81 -2.34 -4.68
N GLN A 44 10.27 -1.12 -4.61
CA GLN A 44 9.04 -0.76 -5.31
C GLN A 44 9.23 -0.76 -6.83
N GLU A 45 10.36 -0.25 -7.31
CA GLU A 45 10.69 -0.27 -8.74
C GLU A 45 10.87 -1.70 -9.27
N LEU A 46 11.53 -2.57 -8.50
CA LEU A 46 11.63 -4.00 -8.80
C LEU A 46 10.24 -4.64 -8.91
N SER A 47 9.33 -4.33 -7.96
CA SER A 47 7.95 -4.81 -8.00
C SER A 47 7.25 -4.37 -9.29
N LYS A 48 7.34 -3.08 -9.66
CA LYS A 48 6.72 -2.54 -10.89
C LYS A 48 7.22 -3.24 -12.15
N ARG A 49 8.51 -3.56 -12.22
CA ARG A 49 9.13 -4.31 -13.33
C ARG A 49 8.83 -5.81 -13.34
N GLY A 50 8.14 -6.32 -12.32
CA GLY A 50 7.82 -7.74 -12.20
C GLY A 50 8.99 -8.59 -11.68
N GLN A 51 10.05 -7.98 -11.15
CA GLN A 51 11.17 -8.67 -10.52
C GLN A 51 10.80 -9.07 -9.08
N LEU A 52 9.74 -9.87 -8.95
CA LEU A 52 9.04 -10.16 -7.70
C LEU A 52 9.92 -10.86 -6.66
N ASP A 53 10.79 -11.77 -7.10
CA ASP A 53 11.67 -12.53 -6.21
C ASP A 53 12.69 -11.63 -5.52
N GLU A 54 13.24 -10.64 -6.24
CA GLU A 54 14.15 -9.68 -5.64
C GLU A 54 13.40 -8.68 -4.77
N ALA A 55 12.25 -8.17 -5.23
CA ALA A 55 11.41 -7.28 -4.45
C ALA A 55 11.02 -7.91 -3.09
N GLU A 56 10.61 -9.19 -3.07
CA GLU A 56 10.28 -9.93 -1.84
C GLU A 56 11.47 -9.95 -0.87
N ARG A 57 12.68 -10.30 -1.35
CA ARG A 57 13.88 -10.33 -0.52
C ARG A 57 14.19 -8.96 0.08
N ARG A 58 14.07 -7.89 -0.71
CA ARG A 58 14.32 -6.52 -0.25
C ARG A 58 13.31 -6.08 0.80
N TYR A 59 12.01 -6.31 0.57
CA TYR A 59 10.98 -5.95 1.54
C TYR A 59 11.10 -6.73 2.85
N ARG A 60 11.43 -8.03 2.81
CA ARG A 60 11.68 -8.81 4.03
C ARG A 60 12.84 -8.26 4.84
N LYS A 61 13.94 -7.86 4.18
CA LYS A 61 15.08 -7.18 4.83
C LYS A 61 14.65 -5.86 5.47
N LEU A 62 13.91 -5.03 4.73
CA LEU A 62 13.39 -3.74 5.23
C LEU A 62 12.50 -3.89 6.47
N LEU A 63 11.69 -4.96 6.56
CA LEU A 63 10.85 -5.22 7.74
C LEU A 63 11.66 -5.50 9.01
N VAL A 64 12.88 -6.02 8.88
CA VAL A 64 13.79 -6.27 10.01
C VAL A 64 14.55 -5.00 10.38
N GLU A 65 15.00 -4.22 9.40
CA GLU A 65 15.91 -3.08 9.64
C GLU A 65 15.18 -1.79 10.05
N LYS A 66 14.01 -1.51 9.48
CA LYS A 66 13.27 -0.25 9.73
C LYS A 66 12.95 0.03 11.20
N PRO A 67 12.49 -0.95 12.02
CA PRO A 67 12.24 -0.69 13.44
C PRO A 67 13.49 -0.24 14.20
N ALA A 68 14.65 -0.87 13.93
CA ALA A 68 15.91 -0.52 14.58
C ALA A 68 16.44 0.86 14.13
N ALA A 69 16.13 1.27 12.91
CA ALA A 69 16.48 2.58 12.37
C ALA A 69 15.48 3.70 12.76
N GLY A 70 14.52 3.43 13.64
CA GLY A 70 13.63 4.45 14.20
C GLY A 70 12.43 4.83 13.32
N PHE A 71 12.11 4.05 12.29
CA PHE A 71 10.86 4.21 11.54
C PHE A 71 9.67 3.87 12.45
N ASP A 72 8.59 4.62 12.28
CA ASP A 72 7.34 4.37 13.00
C ASP A 72 6.57 3.16 12.46
N ASP A 73 5.49 2.81 13.15
CA ASP A 73 4.65 1.67 12.79
C ASP A 73 3.93 1.85 11.45
N VAL A 74 3.61 3.08 11.06
CA VAL A 74 3.00 3.41 9.77
C VAL A 74 3.96 3.13 8.61
N ALA A 75 5.23 3.52 8.71
CA ALA A 75 6.24 3.23 7.71
C ALA A 75 6.56 1.72 7.59
N VAL A 76 6.51 1.01 8.72
CA VAL A 76 6.59 -0.46 8.71
C VAL A 76 5.34 -1.07 8.06
N ALA A 77 4.14 -0.54 8.33
CA ALA A 77 2.89 -1.00 7.71
C ALA A 77 2.87 -0.79 6.19
N LEU A 78 3.41 0.33 5.69
CA LEU A 78 3.61 0.56 4.25
C LEU A 78 4.50 -0.54 3.63
N THR A 79 5.56 -0.94 4.33
CA THR A 79 6.48 -2.01 3.88
C THR A 79 5.76 -3.36 3.85
N LYS A 80 4.95 -3.67 4.87
CA LYS A 80 4.11 -4.88 4.90
C LYS A 80 3.09 -4.89 3.77
N HIS A 81 2.48 -3.75 3.48
CA HIS A 81 1.55 -3.60 2.36
C HIS A 81 2.20 -3.93 1.02
N HIS A 82 3.37 -3.35 0.72
CA HIS A 82 4.08 -3.65 -0.52
C HIS A 82 4.55 -5.10 -0.61
N LEU A 83 5.02 -5.67 0.49
CA LEU A 83 5.34 -7.10 0.52
C LEU A 83 4.09 -7.95 0.25
N GLY A 84 2.94 -7.60 0.83
CA GLY A 84 1.67 -8.25 0.56
C GLY A 84 1.26 -8.21 -0.91
N GLU A 85 1.44 -7.07 -1.59
CA GLU A 85 1.21 -6.94 -3.03
C GLU A 85 2.13 -7.89 -3.83
N VAL A 86 3.43 -7.91 -3.52
CA VAL A 86 4.41 -8.79 -4.16
C VAL A 86 4.05 -10.26 -3.96
N LEU A 87 3.72 -10.65 -2.73
CA LEU A 87 3.32 -12.03 -2.40
C LEU A 87 2.03 -12.44 -3.11
N ARG A 88 1.04 -11.53 -3.20
CA ARG A 88 -0.18 -11.76 -3.97
C ARG A 88 0.14 -12.04 -5.44
N ARG A 89 1.01 -11.23 -6.05
CA ARG A 89 1.44 -11.42 -7.45
C ARG A 89 2.25 -12.70 -7.66
N ARG A 90 2.89 -13.22 -6.61
CA ARG A 90 3.55 -14.53 -6.59
C ARG A 90 2.62 -15.71 -6.25
N GLY A 91 1.35 -15.47 -5.95
CA GLY A 91 0.41 -16.51 -5.55
C GLY A 91 0.55 -17.00 -4.10
N LYS A 92 1.38 -16.35 -3.27
CA LYS A 92 1.54 -16.66 -1.83
C LYS A 92 0.43 -15.96 -1.03
N LEU A 93 -0.82 -16.39 -1.25
CA LEU A 93 -2.00 -15.64 -0.82
C LEU A 93 -2.18 -15.60 0.71
N ASP A 94 -1.83 -16.66 1.43
CA ASP A 94 -1.96 -16.72 2.90
C ASP A 94 -1.02 -15.75 3.61
N GLU A 95 0.24 -15.70 3.17
CA GLU A 95 1.22 -14.75 3.70
C GLU A 95 0.86 -13.31 3.33
N ALA A 96 0.37 -13.09 2.10
CA ALA A 96 -0.10 -11.78 1.66
C ALA A 96 -1.26 -11.26 2.53
N GLU A 97 -2.24 -12.10 2.79
CA GLU A 97 -3.40 -11.76 3.63
C GLU A 97 -2.97 -11.36 5.05
N ALA A 98 -2.10 -12.16 5.69
CA ALA A 98 -1.63 -11.88 7.04
C ALA A 98 -0.95 -10.50 7.15
N LEU A 99 -0.01 -10.23 6.23
CA LEU A 99 0.70 -8.94 6.21
C LEU A 99 -0.22 -7.75 5.89
N LEU A 100 -1.16 -7.92 4.96
CA LEU A 100 -2.11 -6.87 4.61
C LEU A 100 -3.10 -6.59 5.74
N LYS A 101 -3.55 -7.61 6.50
CA LYS A 101 -4.38 -7.43 7.70
C LYS A 101 -3.64 -6.64 8.78
N GLU A 102 -2.38 -6.98 9.04
CA GLU A 102 -1.55 -6.24 9.99
C GLU A 102 -1.33 -4.77 9.56
N ALA A 103 -1.00 -4.55 8.27
CA ALA A 103 -0.81 -3.22 7.73
C ALA A 103 -2.10 -2.38 7.80
N LEU A 104 -3.25 -2.98 7.45
CA LEU A 104 -4.55 -2.33 7.50
C LEU A 104 -4.89 -1.89 8.91
N ALA A 105 -4.68 -2.75 9.91
CA ALA A 105 -4.97 -2.44 11.31
C ALA A 105 -4.17 -1.22 11.81
N VAL A 106 -2.89 -1.12 11.45
CA VAL A 106 -2.05 0.06 11.79
C VAL A 106 -2.56 1.32 11.10
N ARG A 107 -2.75 1.26 9.77
CA ARG A 107 -3.17 2.41 8.97
C ARG A 107 -4.55 2.92 9.37
N GLU A 108 -5.49 2.04 9.71
CA GLU A 108 -6.80 2.46 10.20
C GLU A 108 -6.76 3.14 11.57
N ARG A 109 -5.89 2.68 12.48
CA ARG A 109 -5.69 3.38 13.75
C ARG A 109 -5.12 4.77 13.52
N HIS A 110 -4.13 4.89 12.63
CA HIS A 110 -3.55 6.17 12.24
C HIS A 110 -4.59 7.11 11.61
N ASP A 111 -5.35 6.64 10.62
CA ASP A 111 -6.39 7.44 9.95
C ASP A 111 -7.42 7.96 10.96
N ARG A 112 -7.86 7.13 11.92
CA ARG A 112 -8.78 7.55 12.99
C ARG A 112 -8.16 8.61 13.90
N ALA A 113 -6.91 8.41 14.32
CA ALA A 113 -6.20 9.35 15.19
C ALA A 113 -5.98 10.71 14.50
N ALA A 114 -5.63 10.69 13.21
CA ALA A 114 -5.41 11.86 12.38
C ALA A 114 -6.72 12.46 11.81
N LYS A 115 -7.89 11.85 12.09
CA LYS A 115 -9.21 12.25 11.57
C LYS A 115 -9.26 12.35 10.04
N ILE A 116 -8.55 11.46 9.36
CA ILE A 116 -8.54 11.37 7.89
C ILE A 116 -9.87 10.76 7.44
N ALA A 117 -10.66 11.53 6.69
CA ALA A 117 -12.00 11.14 6.22
C ALA A 117 -12.12 11.08 4.68
N VAL A 118 -11.02 11.22 3.94
CA VAL A 118 -11.02 11.17 2.47
C VAL A 118 -11.07 9.73 1.95
N ALA A 119 -11.68 9.53 0.78
CA ALA A 119 -11.80 8.22 0.15
C ALA A 119 -10.43 7.62 -0.26
N LEU A 120 -9.49 8.47 -0.69
CA LEU A 120 -8.11 8.05 -0.91
C LEU A 120 -7.30 8.21 0.39
N SER A 121 -7.25 7.15 1.18
CA SER A 121 -6.36 7.01 2.32
C SER A 121 -5.51 5.75 2.21
N ASP A 122 -4.38 5.74 2.93
CA ASP A 122 -3.46 4.61 2.99
C ASP A 122 -4.15 3.30 3.42
N SER A 123 -5.10 3.38 4.35
CA SER A 123 -5.88 2.21 4.77
C SER A 123 -6.82 1.70 3.68
N ASN A 124 -7.37 2.58 2.83
CA ASN A 124 -8.24 2.19 1.72
C ASN A 124 -7.46 1.53 0.59
N ILE A 125 -6.22 1.96 0.34
CA ILE A 125 -5.30 1.29 -0.58
C ILE A 125 -4.96 -0.13 -0.09
N THR A 126 -4.62 -0.29 1.20
CA THR A 126 -4.35 -1.62 1.76
C THR A 126 -5.58 -2.52 1.75
N ARG A 127 -6.75 -1.95 2.04
CA ARG A 127 -8.03 -2.66 1.96
C ARG A 127 -8.30 -3.18 0.55
N ASP A 128 -8.04 -2.40 -0.48
CA ASP A 128 -8.20 -2.87 -1.86
C ASP A 128 -7.21 -3.98 -2.22
N GLU A 129 -5.94 -3.87 -1.81
CA GLU A 129 -4.98 -4.97 -2.02
C GLU A 129 -5.36 -6.25 -1.28
N LEU A 130 -5.92 -6.14 -0.06
CA LEU A 130 -6.46 -7.30 0.66
C LEU A 130 -7.65 -7.91 -0.10
N ALA A 131 -8.55 -7.09 -0.64
CA ALA A 131 -9.66 -7.57 -1.44
C ALA A 131 -9.18 -8.27 -2.73
N LYS A 132 -8.08 -7.80 -3.34
CA LYS A 132 -7.43 -8.48 -4.49
C LYS A 132 -6.85 -9.85 -4.12
N VAL A 133 -6.44 -10.08 -2.87
CA VAL A 133 -6.06 -11.42 -2.39
C VAL A 133 -7.27 -12.34 -2.39
N TYR A 134 -8.42 -11.88 -1.88
CA TYR A 134 -9.65 -12.66 -1.87
C TYR A 134 -10.18 -12.94 -3.28
N GLU A 135 -10.09 -11.97 -4.20
CA GLU A 135 -10.36 -12.21 -5.63
C GLU A 135 -9.49 -13.35 -6.19
N ALA A 136 -8.19 -13.35 -5.89
CA ALA A 136 -7.27 -14.38 -6.37
C ALA A 136 -7.58 -15.78 -5.80
N ARG A 137 -8.24 -15.86 -4.63
CA ARG A 137 -8.77 -17.11 -4.08
C ARG A 137 -10.14 -17.51 -4.63
N GLY A 138 -10.78 -16.65 -5.43
CA GLY A 138 -12.15 -16.85 -5.91
C GLY A 138 -13.23 -16.43 -4.92
N ASP A 139 -12.87 -15.81 -3.79
CA ASP A 139 -13.82 -15.38 -2.76
C ASP A 139 -14.28 -13.93 -3.01
N CYS A 140 -15.16 -13.78 -4.00
CA CYS A 140 -15.71 -12.48 -4.39
C CYS A 140 -16.62 -11.87 -3.29
N ALA A 141 -17.25 -12.70 -2.47
CA ALA A 141 -18.07 -12.25 -1.34
C ALA A 141 -17.19 -11.55 -0.28
N LEU A 142 -16.08 -12.18 0.11
CA LEU A 142 -15.15 -11.60 1.07
C LEU A 142 -14.42 -10.38 0.49
N ALA A 143 -14.10 -10.38 -0.81
CA ALA A 143 -13.56 -9.20 -1.49
C ALA A 143 -14.53 -8.01 -1.42
N LEU A 144 -15.81 -8.22 -1.68
CA LEU A 144 -16.85 -7.18 -1.58
C LEU A 144 -17.02 -6.68 -0.14
N ALA A 145 -17.09 -7.60 0.84
CA ALA A 145 -17.22 -7.25 2.26
C ALA A 145 -16.03 -6.41 2.75
N THR A 146 -14.84 -6.70 2.24
CA THR A 146 -13.61 -5.94 2.56
C THR A 146 -13.67 -4.51 2.02
N ARG A 147 -14.22 -4.32 0.81
CA ARG A 147 -14.43 -3.01 0.16
C ARG A 147 -15.68 -2.30 0.67
N VAL A 148 -15.63 -1.85 1.92
CA VAL A 148 -16.77 -1.19 2.59
C VAL A 148 -17.21 0.09 1.85
N PRO A 149 -18.52 0.38 1.75
CA PRO A 149 -19.03 1.63 1.17
C PRO A 149 -18.38 2.87 1.78
N GLY A 150 -18.14 3.91 0.96
CA GLY A 150 -17.46 5.14 1.38
C GLY A 150 -15.94 5.06 1.50
N LYS A 151 -15.36 3.85 1.48
CA LYS A 151 -13.91 3.60 1.52
C LYS A 151 -13.37 2.89 0.27
N ARG A 152 -14.21 2.78 -0.75
CA ARG A 152 -13.87 2.10 -2.00
C ARG A 152 -12.95 2.99 -2.82
N ILE A 153 -12.01 2.36 -3.50
CA ILE A 153 -11.15 3.00 -4.50
C ILE A 153 -11.22 2.23 -5.80
N CYS A 154 -10.60 2.77 -6.85
CA CYS A 154 -10.45 2.06 -8.11
C CYS A 154 -9.56 0.82 -7.97
N GLY A 155 -10.02 -0.33 -8.44
CA GLY A 155 -9.27 -1.60 -8.40
C GLY A 155 -8.12 -1.69 -9.41
N ASN A 156 -7.97 -0.70 -10.31
CA ASN A 156 -6.82 -0.59 -11.18
C ASN A 156 -5.61 -0.05 -10.39
N GLY A 157 -4.56 -0.86 -10.24
CA GLY A 157 -3.35 -0.49 -9.49
C GLY A 157 -2.58 0.71 -10.06
N ASP A 158 -2.75 1.00 -11.36
CA ASP A 158 -2.11 2.13 -12.04
C ASP A 158 -2.99 3.39 -12.05
N CYS A 159 -4.10 3.41 -11.31
CA CYS A 159 -4.99 4.56 -11.26
C CYS A 159 -4.35 5.73 -10.50
N GLN A 160 -4.36 6.91 -11.10
CA GLN A 160 -3.85 8.15 -10.50
C GLN A 160 -4.96 9.13 -10.08
N GLN A 161 -6.22 8.68 -10.09
CA GLN A 161 -7.34 9.50 -9.63
C GLN A 161 -7.28 9.66 -8.10
N LEU A 162 -7.77 10.80 -7.62
CA LEU A 162 -7.83 11.11 -6.18
C LEU A 162 -9.27 11.14 -5.64
N ASP A 163 -10.25 11.32 -6.54
CA ASP A 163 -11.67 11.27 -6.21
C ASP A 163 -12.28 9.93 -6.61
N TYR A 164 -12.98 9.31 -5.66
CA TYR A 164 -13.68 8.03 -5.80
C TYR A 164 -15.14 8.12 -5.31
N SER A 165 -15.71 9.33 -5.35
CA SER A 165 -17.13 9.58 -5.10
C SER A 165 -18.03 8.76 -6.04
N GLU A 166 -17.62 8.60 -7.29
CA GLU A 166 -18.30 7.80 -8.30
C GLU A 166 -17.45 6.59 -8.72
N LEU A 167 -17.99 5.40 -8.47
CA LEU A 167 -17.36 4.14 -8.82
C LEU A 167 -18.38 3.20 -9.46
N HIS A 168 -17.95 2.53 -10.53
CA HIS A 168 -18.74 1.52 -11.23
C HIS A 168 -18.23 0.13 -10.89
N ALA A 169 -19.13 -0.74 -10.44
CA ALA A 169 -18.81 -2.14 -10.21
C ALA A 169 -18.58 -2.87 -11.54
N CYS A 170 -17.70 -3.88 -11.54
CA CYS A 170 -17.59 -4.83 -12.63
C CYS A 170 -18.95 -5.51 -12.86
N SER A 171 -19.47 -5.47 -14.08
CA SER A 171 -20.80 -6.00 -14.42
C SER A 171 -20.95 -7.51 -14.21
N ARG A 172 -19.84 -8.26 -14.17
CA ARG A 172 -19.85 -9.72 -13.98
C ARG A 172 -19.79 -10.11 -12.50
N CYS A 173 -18.75 -9.68 -11.79
CA CYS A 173 -18.52 -10.12 -10.40
C CYS A 173 -19.16 -9.22 -9.35
N ARG A 174 -19.41 -7.95 -9.66
CA ARG A 174 -19.93 -6.93 -8.74
C ARG A 174 -19.09 -6.68 -7.47
N CYS A 175 -17.91 -7.30 -7.32
CA CYS A 175 -17.02 -7.14 -6.15
C CYS A 175 -15.78 -6.26 -6.39
N VAL A 176 -15.53 -5.79 -7.62
CA VAL A 176 -14.44 -4.87 -7.98
C VAL A 176 -15.03 -3.59 -8.56
N PHE A 177 -14.41 -2.44 -8.27
CA PHE A 177 -14.92 -1.12 -8.59
C PHE A 177 -13.91 -0.31 -9.41
N TYR A 178 -14.40 0.54 -10.31
CA TYR A 178 -13.56 1.35 -11.18
C TYR A 178 -14.11 2.77 -11.33
N CYS A 179 -13.22 3.75 -11.33
CA CYS A 179 -13.57 5.16 -11.60
C CYS A 179 -13.88 5.42 -13.08
N SER A 180 -13.53 4.50 -13.98
CA SER A 180 -13.78 4.66 -15.42
C SER A 180 -13.74 3.33 -16.17
N LYS A 181 -14.41 3.29 -17.33
CA LYS A 181 -14.26 2.19 -18.30
C LYS A 181 -12.81 1.99 -18.76
N GLY A 182 -12.00 3.05 -18.75
CA GLY A 182 -10.56 2.97 -19.04
C GLY A 182 -9.82 2.11 -18.02
N CYS A 183 -9.98 2.44 -16.74
CA CYS A 183 -9.39 1.67 -15.64
C CYS A 183 -9.88 0.22 -15.61
N GLN A 184 -11.18 0.00 -15.83
CA GLN A 184 -11.72 -1.36 -15.91
C GLN A 184 -11.04 -2.17 -17.03
N ARG A 185 -10.89 -1.60 -18.24
CA ARG A 185 -10.24 -2.30 -19.36
C ARG A 185 -8.76 -2.58 -19.10
N ALA A 186 -8.05 -1.67 -18.44
CA ALA A 186 -6.65 -1.85 -18.07
C ALA A 186 -6.50 -3.00 -17.06
N ASP A 187 -7.23 -2.95 -15.95
CA ASP A 187 -7.21 -3.99 -14.91
C ASP A 187 -7.70 -5.35 -15.44
N TRP A 188 -8.70 -5.35 -16.33
CA TRP A 188 -9.17 -6.56 -17.01
C TRP A 188 -8.06 -7.27 -17.79
N LYS A 189 -7.23 -6.52 -18.51
CA LYS A 189 -6.09 -7.08 -19.26
C LYS A 189 -4.95 -7.51 -18.33
N ALA A 190 -4.70 -6.75 -17.27
CA ALA A 190 -3.56 -6.96 -16.39
C ALA A 190 -3.76 -8.14 -15.43
N ARG A 191 -4.95 -8.27 -14.81
CA ARG A 191 -5.20 -9.33 -13.81
C ARG A 191 -6.66 -9.80 -13.72
N HIS A 192 -7.63 -8.89 -13.85
CA HIS A 192 -8.98 -9.15 -13.32
C HIS A 192 -9.71 -10.23 -14.13
N ARG A 193 -9.47 -10.33 -15.44
CA ARG A 193 -10.06 -11.37 -16.30
C ARG A 193 -9.85 -12.78 -15.74
N ALA A 194 -8.66 -13.07 -15.20
CA ALA A 194 -8.29 -14.41 -14.74
C ALA A 194 -9.00 -14.81 -13.44
N VAL A 195 -9.42 -13.84 -12.63
CA VAL A 195 -9.99 -14.04 -11.29
C VAL A 195 -11.47 -13.66 -11.19
N CYS A 196 -12.06 -13.13 -12.27
CA CYS A 196 -13.43 -12.63 -12.28
C CYS A 196 -14.47 -13.76 -12.30
N GLN A 197 -15.15 -13.98 -11.17
CA GLN A 197 -16.27 -14.92 -11.05
C GLN A 197 -17.63 -14.20 -11.10
N PRO A 198 -18.67 -14.76 -11.73
CA PRO A 198 -20.02 -14.19 -11.70
C PRO A 198 -20.53 -14.03 -10.26
N ALA A 199 -21.27 -12.96 -9.99
CA ALA A 199 -21.77 -12.67 -8.65
C ALA A 199 -22.68 -13.75 -8.05
N ASP A 200 -23.31 -14.56 -8.91
CA ASP A 200 -24.24 -15.63 -8.53
C ASP A 200 -23.56 -17.01 -8.52
N ALA A 201 -22.24 -17.07 -8.69
CA ALA A 201 -21.44 -18.30 -8.75
C ALA A 201 -20.94 -18.77 -7.36
N ALA A 202 -21.63 -18.43 -6.27
CA ALA A 202 -21.37 -19.09 -5.00
C ALA A 202 -21.76 -20.59 -5.11
N PRO A 203 -21.03 -21.52 -4.45
CA PRO A 203 -21.40 -22.93 -4.42
C PRO A 203 -22.79 -23.15 -3.79
#